data_AF-A0A1A9WSY5-F1
#
_entry.id   AF-A0A1A9WSY5-F1
#
_cell.length_a   1.000
_cell.length_b   1.000
_cell.length_c   1.000
_cell.angle_alpha   90.00
_cell.angle_beta   90.00
_cell.angle_gamma   90.00
#
_symmetry.space_group_name_H-M   'P 1'
#
loop_
_entity.id
_entity.type
_entity.pdbx_description
1 polymer ?
#
loop_
_entity_poly.entity_id
_entity_poly.type
_entity_poly.pdbx_seq_one_letter_code
_entity_poly.pdbx_strand_id
1 'polypeptide(L)'
;MDNHTDNEQEVLCEKIINDLHAVFIKDSAVSSFEIIPTMLNRNKSPVIHVEHNLGLESWCAKHVYDHAHNMLMSIKKSGQQHQRYMQQNDVLLKYLNVALLINPDVTTFWHLRRQLVQKTRLKINRELKFSILVLSKKPKSSEAFAYRRWLFSFQSAESIDWHLEIGICERCADRCASNYHAWSHRQWVLQNASNLLSLEIIRSEKFMRKHISDYSSYHYRQLVILHAYRSCYYDSNDLQHLSHLKELLTYYLVTDIHTPSEILKVMLPGIDHTTVGEDRLNSFLYCCNLAAYDMRLCDDQKKMYGERESFELHRRVCLKFIIEQDVYLLTGHIQGEYLSPTAPKRQQQFNQEFRQFNYDAYEFLAAVKRSEELLGAKHRKWCSLFLGFQYDENETEERF
;
A
#
# COMPACT_ATOMS: atom_id res chain seq x y z
N MET A 1 11.20 49.35 17.15
CA MET A 1 12.04 48.89 18.27
C MET A 1 12.26 47.37 18.20
N ASP A 2 12.01 46.74 17.03
CA ASP A 2 11.91 45.27 16.93
C ASP A 2 13.16 44.55 16.41
N ASN A 3 14.13 45.28 15.83
CA ASN A 3 15.32 44.67 15.21
C ASN A 3 16.24 43.92 16.20
N HIS A 4 16.23 44.28 17.49
CA HIS A 4 17.11 43.64 18.47
C HIS A 4 16.59 42.26 18.90
N THR A 5 15.28 42.17 19.16
CA THR A 5 14.58 40.91 19.48
C THR A 5 14.55 39.95 18.30
N ASP A 6 14.37 40.45 17.08
CA ASP A 6 14.41 39.62 15.87
C ASP A 6 15.80 38.99 15.66
N ASN A 7 16.87 39.77 15.89
CA ASN A 7 18.24 39.28 15.78
C ASN A 7 18.58 38.24 16.87
N GLU A 8 18.13 38.44 18.11
CA GLU A 8 18.31 37.45 19.18
C GLU A 8 17.60 36.12 18.86
N GLN A 9 16.39 36.20 18.30
CA GLN A 9 15.64 35.03 17.86
C GLN A 9 16.33 34.31 16.69
N GLU A 10 16.84 35.04 15.70
CA GLU A 10 17.61 34.46 14.59
C GLU A 10 18.87 33.74 15.09
N VAL A 11 19.64 34.37 15.98
CA VAL A 11 20.85 33.76 16.58
C VAL A 11 20.51 32.49 17.37
N LEU A 12 19.41 32.49 18.12
CA LEU A 12 18.94 31.32 18.84
C LEU A 12 18.54 30.19 17.88
N CYS A 13 17.74 30.49 16.86
CA CYS A 13 17.35 29.52 15.83
C CYS A 13 18.58 28.92 15.13
N GLU A 14 19.55 29.75 14.78
CA GLU A 14 20.78 29.34 14.14
C GLU A 14 21.59 28.38 15.02
N LYS A 15 21.70 28.69 16.32
CA LYS A 15 22.33 27.81 17.30
C LYS A 15 21.63 26.45 17.37
N ILE A 16 20.29 26.43 17.45
CA ILE A 16 19.51 25.19 17.51
C ILE A 16 19.68 24.34 16.23
N ILE A 17 19.68 24.97 15.06
CA ILE A 17 19.90 24.26 13.77
C ILE A 17 21.32 23.68 13.72
N ASN A 18 22.32 24.40 14.21
CA ASN A 18 23.69 23.89 14.28
C ASN A 18 23.82 22.73 15.29
N ASP A 19 23.12 22.79 16.43
CA ASP A 19 23.05 21.68 17.39
C ASP A 19 22.42 20.43 16.75
N LEU A 20 21.30 20.58 16.03
CA LEU A 20 20.66 19.48 15.26
C LEU A 20 21.61 18.92 14.21
N HIS A 21 22.29 19.78 13.46
CA HIS A 21 23.23 19.36 12.43
C HIS A 21 24.44 18.63 13.01
N ALA A 22 24.94 19.06 14.16
CA ALA A 22 26.03 18.40 14.87
C ALA A 22 25.66 16.96 15.26
N VAL A 23 24.40 16.70 15.63
CA VAL A 23 23.93 15.32 15.89
C VAL A 23 24.04 14.48 14.60
N PHE A 24 23.57 14.98 13.45
CA PHE A 24 23.68 14.25 12.17
C PHE A 24 25.12 13.96 11.73
N ILE A 25 26.07 14.82 12.12
CA ILE A 25 27.49 14.60 11.85
C ILE A 25 28.06 13.52 12.78
N LYS A 26 27.73 13.58 14.08
CA LYS A 26 28.28 12.69 15.12
C LYS A 26 27.65 11.30 15.09
N ASP A 27 26.35 11.21 14.89
CA ASP A 27 25.58 9.97 14.87
C ASP A 27 25.03 9.70 13.46
N SER A 28 25.65 8.73 12.78
CA SER A 28 25.20 8.29 11.45
C SER A 28 24.07 7.25 11.49
N ALA A 29 23.65 6.86 12.69
CA ALA A 29 22.67 5.81 12.98
C ALA A 29 21.37 6.35 13.59
N VAL A 30 21.17 7.69 13.62
CA VAL A 30 19.91 8.32 14.08
C VAL A 30 18.69 7.61 13.47
N SER A 31 17.86 7.04 14.34
CA SER A 31 16.78 6.13 13.99
C SER A 31 15.40 6.75 14.11
N SER A 32 15.23 7.78 14.94
CA SER A 32 13.94 8.44 15.16
C SER A 32 14.08 9.95 15.39
N PHE A 33 13.05 10.69 15.02
CA PHE A 33 12.93 12.12 15.28
C PHE A 33 11.57 12.44 15.89
N GLU A 34 11.56 13.16 17.01
CA GLU A 34 10.32 13.55 17.70
C GLU A 34 10.32 15.01 18.14
N ILE A 35 9.12 15.61 18.13
CA ILE A 35 8.89 16.90 18.77
C ILE A 35 8.40 16.60 20.18
N ILE A 36 9.18 17.01 21.18
CA ILE A 36 8.92 16.71 22.59
C ILE A 36 8.03 17.82 23.17
N PRO A 37 6.84 17.49 23.71
CA PRO A 37 5.99 18.49 24.34
C PRO A 37 6.66 19.09 25.57
N THR A 38 6.96 20.38 25.53
CA THR A 38 7.59 21.12 26.63
C THR A 38 6.88 22.45 26.84
N MET A 39 6.50 22.72 28.09
CA MET A 39 5.72 23.91 28.45
C MET A 39 6.56 25.19 28.56
N LEU A 40 7.84 25.09 28.95
CA LEU A 40 8.70 26.24 29.24
C LEU A 40 10.16 25.96 28.85
N ASN A 41 10.85 26.99 28.36
CA ASN A 41 12.29 26.97 28.12
C ASN A 41 13.05 26.82 29.46
N ARG A 42 14.04 25.92 29.50
CA ARG A 42 14.82 25.60 30.71
C ARG A 42 16.29 26.07 30.67
N ASN A 43 16.63 27.07 29.85
CA ASN A 43 18.02 27.54 29.65
C ASN A 43 18.99 26.41 29.28
N LYS A 44 18.49 25.36 28.61
CA LYS A 44 19.25 24.25 28.05
C LYS A 44 18.99 24.19 26.55
N SER A 45 19.85 23.51 25.79
CA SER A 45 19.57 23.29 24.37
C SER A 45 18.27 22.50 24.23
N PRO A 46 17.33 22.93 23.35
CA PRO A 46 16.10 22.18 23.09
C PRO A 46 16.33 20.94 22.22
N VAL A 47 17.57 20.68 21.80
CA VAL A 47 17.97 19.49 21.06
C VAL A 47 18.37 18.40 22.05
N ILE A 48 17.60 17.31 22.06
CA ILE A 48 17.80 16.17 22.95
C ILE A 48 18.26 14.99 22.09
N HIS A 49 19.44 14.45 22.35
CA HIS A 49 19.94 13.25 21.66
C HIS A 49 20.27 12.19 22.69
N VAL A 50 19.54 11.06 22.63
CA VAL A 50 19.71 9.92 23.53
C VAL A 50 19.81 8.67 22.67
N GLU A 51 20.95 7.99 22.74
CA GLU A 51 21.31 6.86 21.88
C GLU A 51 21.21 7.24 20.39
N HIS A 52 20.17 6.77 19.69
CA HIS A 52 19.92 7.07 18.27
C HIS A 52 18.62 7.86 18.07
N ASN A 53 18.02 8.39 19.14
CA ASN A 53 16.76 9.12 19.10
C ASN A 53 17.02 10.63 19.22
N LEU A 54 16.52 11.39 18.25
CA LEU A 54 16.66 12.84 18.20
C LEU A 54 15.34 13.52 18.56
N GLY A 55 15.36 14.35 19.58
CA GLY A 55 14.24 15.15 20.05
C GLY A 55 14.47 16.64 19.83
N LEU A 56 13.40 17.36 19.51
CA LEU A 56 13.36 18.82 19.52
C LEU A 56 12.20 19.28 20.39
N GLU A 57 12.47 20.11 21.41
CA GLU A 57 11.42 20.63 22.27
C GLU A 57 10.42 21.52 21.50
N SER A 58 9.13 21.36 21.79
CA SER A 58 8.04 21.93 21.00
C SER A 58 8.01 23.46 20.97
N TRP A 59 8.51 24.14 22.00
CA TRP A 59 8.48 25.60 22.09
C TRP A 59 9.30 26.29 21.00
N CYS A 60 10.37 25.65 20.49
CA CYS A 60 11.23 26.23 19.47
C CYS A 60 10.90 25.79 18.04
N ALA A 61 10.12 24.70 17.88
CA ALA A 61 9.94 24.02 16.59
C ALA A 61 9.41 24.95 15.48
N LYS A 62 8.44 25.81 15.81
CA LYS A 62 7.90 26.79 14.85
C LYS A 62 8.94 27.82 14.43
N HIS A 63 9.62 28.44 15.39
CA HIS A 63 10.62 29.49 15.11
C HIS A 63 11.80 28.95 14.31
N VAL A 64 12.28 27.76 14.68
CA VAL A 64 13.36 27.05 13.99
C VAL A 64 12.95 26.69 12.55
N TYR A 65 11.72 26.19 12.35
CA TYR A 65 11.21 25.92 11.01
C TYR A 65 11.06 27.19 10.17
N ASP A 66 10.48 28.26 10.72
CA ASP A 66 10.26 29.52 10.01
C ASP A 66 11.60 30.14 9.59
N HIS A 67 12.62 30.11 10.46
CA HIS A 67 13.99 30.54 10.14
C HIS A 67 14.60 29.70 9.02
N ALA A 68 14.58 28.37 9.14
CA ALA A 68 15.11 27.47 8.12
C ALA A 68 14.38 27.65 6.78
N HIS A 69 13.07 27.82 6.79
CA HIS A 69 12.25 28.08 5.61
C HIS A 69 12.66 29.38 4.92
N ASN A 70 12.77 30.48 5.68
CA ASN A 70 13.18 31.78 5.16
C ASN A 70 14.58 31.74 4.55
N MET A 71 15.53 31.06 5.20
CA MET A 71 16.87 30.84 4.69
C MET A 71 16.87 30.03 3.38
N LEU A 72 16.09 28.95 3.30
CA LEU A 72 15.98 28.15 2.08
C LEU A 72 15.35 28.94 0.92
N MET A 73 14.33 29.75 1.22
CA MET A 73 13.65 30.56 0.22
C MET A 73 14.49 31.76 -0.25
N SER A 74 15.26 32.38 0.63
CA SER A 74 16.19 33.47 0.27
C SER A 74 17.30 32.95 -0.64
N ILE A 75 17.90 31.79 -0.31
CA ILE A 75 18.91 31.11 -1.13
C ILE A 75 18.36 30.80 -2.53
N LYS A 76 17.09 30.38 -2.65
CA LYS A 76 16.46 30.08 -3.95
C LYS A 76 16.23 31.34 -4.80
N LYS A 77 15.83 32.46 -4.19
CA LYS A 77 15.49 33.69 -4.92
C LYS A 77 16.71 34.36 -5.56
N SER A 78 17.89 34.24 -4.96
CA SER A 78 19.12 34.82 -5.50
C SER A 78 19.87 33.79 -6.34
N GLY A 79 19.79 33.89 -7.68
CA GLY A 79 20.41 32.92 -8.60
C GLY A 79 21.93 32.74 -8.40
N GLN A 80 22.66 33.83 -8.12
CA GLN A 80 24.09 33.76 -7.79
C GLN A 80 24.34 33.08 -6.43
N GLN A 81 23.53 33.36 -5.41
CA GLN A 81 23.67 32.69 -4.11
C GLN A 81 23.29 31.22 -4.20
N HIS A 82 22.22 30.88 -4.92
CA HIS A 82 21.82 29.49 -5.18
C HIS A 82 23.00 28.68 -5.73
N GLN A 83 23.71 29.23 -6.73
CA GLN A 83 24.87 28.55 -7.32
C GLN A 83 26.04 28.40 -6.34
N ARG A 84 26.29 29.38 -5.47
CA ARG A 84 27.34 29.33 -4.42
C ARG A 84 26.99 28.36 -3.30
N TYR A 85 25.76 28.35 -2.80
CA TYR A 85 25.32 27.41 -1.76
C TYR A 85 25.23 25.97 -2.27
N MET A 86 24.93 25.78 -3.55
CA MET A 86 25.08 24.47 -4.21
C MET A 86 26.53 23.97 -4.24
N GLN A 87 27.53 24.84 -4.03
CA GLN A 87 28.94 24.45 -3.86
C GLN A 87 29.28 24.20 -2.37
N GLN A 88 28.57 24.84 -1.43
CA GLN A 88 28.73 24.71 0.03
C GLN A 88 27.67 23.78 0.64
N ASN A 89 27.89 22.47 0.56
CA ASN A 89 26.91 21.44 0.94
C ASN A 89 26.36 21.60 2.37
N ASP A 90 27.24 21.83 3.33
CA ASP A 90 26.90 21.72 4.76
C ASP A 90 25.93 22.81 5.21
N VAL A 91 26.06 24.02 4.65
CA VAL A 91 25.20 25.16 4.99
C VAL A 91 23.78 24.93 4.49
N LEU A 92 23.60 24.42 3.27
CA LEU A 92 22.26 24.15 2.77
C LEU A 92 21.63 22.92 3.44
N LEU A 93 22.44 21.89 3.67
CA LEU A 93 21.97 20.61 4.21
C LEU A 93 21.41 20.74 5.62
N LYS A 94 22.02 21.56 6.50
CA LYS A 94 21.51 21.77 7.86
C LYS A 94 20.09 22.33 7.86
N TYR A 95 19.79 23.32 7.02
CA TYR A 95 18.44 23.88 6.90
C TYR A 95 17.47 22.87 6.29
N LEU A 96 17.88 22.15 5.24
CA LEU A 96 17.05 21.12 4.61
C LEU A 96 16.72 19.97 5.57
N ASN A 97 17.67 19.53 6.41
CA ASN A 97 17.42 18.49 7.40
C ASN A 97 16.32 18.92 8.37
N VAL A 98 16.47 20.08 8.99
CA VAL A 98 15.51 20.56 10.00
C VAL A 98 14.15 20.85 9.37
N ALA A 99 14.11 21.53 8.23
CA ALA A 99 12.87 21.89 7.57
C ALA A 99 12.03 20.65 7.20
N LEU A 100 12.66 19.59 6.66
CA LEU A 100 11.96 18.38 6.25
C LEU A 100 11.62 17.44 7.41
N LEU A 101 12.36 17.46 8.52
CA LEU A 101 11.99 16.72 9.72
C LEU A 101 10.74 17.31 10.39
N ILE A 102 10.57 18.63 10.33
CA ILE A 102 9.40 19.32 10.89
C ILE A 102 8.22 19.29 9.92
N ASN A 103 8.44 19.65 8.65
CA ASN A 103 7.42 19.71 7.61
C ASN A 103 7.94 19.14 6.27
N PRO A 104 7.74 17.84 6.00
CA PRO A 104 8.20 17.21 4.79
C PRO A 104 7.32 17.48 3.57
N ASP A 105 6.15 18.09 3.70
CA ASP A 105 5.21 18.21 2.56
C ASP A 105 5.50 19.44 1.69
N VAL A 106 6.71 19.99 1.78
CA VAL A 106 7.21 21.08 0.95
C VAL A 106 8.04 20.51 -0.20
N THR A 107 7.42 20.31 -1.36
CA THR A 107 8.04 19.74 -2.56
C THR A 107 9.33 20.47 -2.98
N THR A 108 9.41 21.80 -2.78
CA THR A 108 10.62 22.59 -3.09
C THR A 108 11.86 22.10 -2.31
N PHE A 109 11.70 21.67 -1.06
CA PHE A 109 12.83 21.22 -0.25
C PHE A 109 13.36 19.86 -0.71
N TRP A 110 12.47 18.95 -1.12
CA TRP A 110 12.88 17.70 -1.77
C TRP A 110 13.55 17.93 -3.12
N HIS A 111 13.09 18.91 -3.92
CA HIS A 111 13.78 19.30 -5.15
C HIS A 111 15.23 19.75 -4.88
N LEU A 112 15.45 20.57 -3.85
CA LEU A 112 16.80 21.00 -3.47
C LEU A 112 17.67 19.80 -3.04
N ARG A 113 17.12 18.84 -2.27
CA ARG A 113 17.85 17.59 -1.95
C ARG A 113 18.15 16.75 -3.19
N ARG A 114 17.21 16.62 -4.14
CA ARG A 114 17.43 15.93 -5.42
C ARG A 114 18.61 16.54 -6.18
N GLN A 115 18.68 17.86 -6.26
CA GLN A 115 19.81 18.57 -6.89
C GLN A 115 21.15 18.27 -6.20
N LEU A 116 21.18 18.21 -4.87
CA LEU A 116 22.39 17.86 -4.12
C LEU A 116 22.83 16.41 -4.38
N VAL A 117 21.90 15.45 -4.44
CA VAL A 117 22.20 14.06 -4.81
C VAL A 117 22.75 13.98 -6.23
N GLN A 118 22.11 14.64 -7.21
CA GLN A 118 22.55 14.64 -8.60
C GLN A 118 23.96 15.24 -8.79
N LYS A 119 24.32 16.23 -7.97
CA LYS A 119 25.68 16.82 -7.94
C LYS A 119 26.67 16.01 -7.10
N THR A 120 26.34 14.75 -6.77
CA THR A 120 27.12 13.81 -5.95
C THR A 120 27.52 14.35 -4.58
N ARG A 121 26.76 15.33 -4.06
CA ARG A 121 27.00 15.97 -2.76
C ARG A 121 26.37 15.21 -1.60
N LEU A 122 25.36 14.38 -1.87
CA LEU A 122 24.71 13.51 -0.90
C LEU A 122 24.77 12.06 -1.36
N LYS A 123 25.10 11.15 -0.43
CA LYS A 123 25.17 9.71 -0.70
C LYS A 123 23.77 9.09 -0.62
N ILE A 124 23.38 8.31 -1.62
CA ILE A 124 22.06 7.66 -1.71
C ILE A 124 21.72 6.89 -0.41
N ASN A 125 22.65 6.09 0.12
CA ASN A 125 22.42 5.31 1.34
C ASN A 125 22.11 6.19 2.57
N ARG A 126 22.69 7.40 2.65
CA ARG A 126 22.39 8.35 3.74
C ARG A 126 21.01 8.99 3.53
N GLU A 127 20.63 9.27 2.29
CA GLU A 127 19.32 9.84 1.97
C GLU A 127 18.17 8.83 2.12
N LEU A 128 18.43 7.54 1.87
CA LEU A 128 17.52 6.46 2.24
C LEU A 128 17.33 6.39 3.77
N LYS A 129 18.37 6.55 4.58
CA LYS A 129 18.22 6.64 6.04
C LYS A 129 17.46 7.90 6.47
N PHE A 130 17.78 9.05 5.87
CA PHE A 130 17.11 10.31 6.16
C PHE A 130 15.60 10.25 5.87
N SER A 131 15.20 9.65 4.76
CA SER A 131 13.77 9.49 4.45
C SER A 131 13.06 8.51 5.39
N ILE A 132 13.73 7.48 5.96
CA ILE A 132 13.16 6.67 7.05
C ILE A 132 12.91 7.54 8.28
N LEU A 133 13.88 8.40 8.62
CA LEU A 133 13.76 9.31 9.76
C LEU A 133 12.57 10.26 9.59
N VAL A 134 12.39 10.84 8.40
CA VAL A 134 11.21 11.67 8.07
C VAL A 134 9.91 10.86 8.20
N LEU A 135 9.85 9.66 7.62
CA LEU A 135 8.67 8.79 7.70
C LEU A 135 8.37 8.33 9.13
N SER A 136 9.37 8.22 9.99
CA SER A 136 9.17 7.91 11.41
C SER A 136 8.29 8.98 12.09
N LYS A 137 8.52 10.25 11.78
CA LYS A 137 7.71 11.35 12.33
C LYS A 137 6.44 11.63 11.54
N LYS A 138 6.51 11.49 10.21
CA LYS A 138 5.44 11.85 9.27
C LYS A 138 5.15 10.68 8.33
N PRO A 139 4.50 9.61 8.84
CA PRO A 139 4.32 8.36 8.10
C PRO A 139 3.46 8.50 6.84
N LYS A 140 2.64 9.56 6.73
CA LYS A 140 1.82 9.85 5.53
C LYS A 140 2.50 10.77 4.50
N SER A 141 3.78 11.12 4.65
CA SER A 141 4.42 12.03 3.70
C SER A 141 4.61 11.38 2.33
N SER A 142 3.82 11.82 1.35
CA SER A 142 3.87 11.35 -0.04
C SER A 142 5.20 11.70 -0.71
N GLU A 143 5.74 12.88 -0.42
CA GLU A 143 7.03 13.37 -0.93
C GLU A 143 8.19 12.50 -0.44
N ALA A 144 8.16 12.04 0.81
CA ALA A 144 9.21 11.15 1.33
C ALA A 144 9.22 9.81 0.57
N PHE A 145 8.06 9.18 0.34
CA PHE A 145 7.98 7.97 -0.49
C PHE A 145 8.37 8.22 -1.94
N ALA A 146 7.96 9.35 -2.53
CA ALA A 146 8.35 9.73 -3.89
C ALA A 146 9.87 9.92 -4.02
N TYR A 147 10.49 10.56 -3.04
CA TYR A 147 11.94 10.74 -2.98
C TYR A 147 12.68 9.40 -2.83
N ARG A 148 12.16 8.47 -2.00
CA ARG A 148 12.71 7.10 -1.90
C ARG A 148 12.69 6.37 -3.23
N ARG A 149 11.55 6.34 -3.93
CA ARG A 149 11.45 5.72 -5.26
C ARG A 149 12.40 6.36 -6.27
N TRP A 150 12.55 7.68 -6.22
CA TRP A 150 13.51 8.39 -7.05
C TRP A 150 14.96 7.98 -6.74
N LEU A 151 15.33 7.83 -5.47
CA LEU A 151 16.66 7.33 -5.10
C LEU A 151 16.92 5.91 -5.62
N PHE A 152 15.94 5.02 -5.52
CA PHE A 152 16.04 3.65 -6.03
C PHE A 152 16.13 3.59 -7.55
N SER A 153 15.67 4.61 -8.28
CA SER A 153 15.83 4.65 -9.74
C SER A 153 17.30 4.74 -10.21
N PHE A 154 18.23 5.05 -9.30
CA PHE A 154 19.68 5.03 -9.56
C PHE A 154 20.38 3.75 -9.07
N GLN A 155 19.65 2.78 -8.56
CA GLN A 155 20.16 1.54 -7.99
C GLN A 155 19.67 0.33 -8.80
N SER A 156 20.43 -0.76 -8.80
CA SER A 156 19.95 -2.02 -9.38
C SER A 156 18.97 -2.70 -8.41
N ALA A 157 18.01 -3.45 -8.94
CA ALA A 157 16.99 -4.12 -8.13
C ALA A 157 17.59 -5.10 -7.10
N GLU A 158 18.74 -5.72 -7.42
CA GLU A 158 19.45 -6.66 -6.55
C GLU A 158 20.14 -5.97 -5.36
N SER A 159 20.41 -4.67 -5.48
CA SER A 159 21.06 -3.88 -4.42
C SER A 159 20.06 -3.30 -3.40
N ILE A 160 18.76 -3.42 -3.67
CA ILE A 160 17.70 -2.87 -2.84
C ILE A 160 17.28 -3.92 -1.80
N ASP A 161 17.30 -3.53 -0.53
CA ASP A 161 16.72 -4.33 0.54
C ASP A 161 15.19 -4.18 0.55
N TRP A 162 14.53 -5.00 -0.27
CA TRP A 162 13.07 -5.01 -0.39
C TRP A 162 12.35 -5.42 0.90
N HIS A 163 12.97 -6.23 1.76
CA HIS A 163 12.42 -6.60 3.05
C HIS A 163 12.37 -5.40 4.00
N LEU A 164 13.41 -4.57 3.99
CA LEU A 164 13.41 -3.30 4.72
C LEU A 164 12.30 -2.38 4.23
N GLU A 165 12.07 -2.27 2.92
CA GLU A 165 10.99 -1.42 2.36
C GLU A 165 9.60 -1.89 2.82
N ILE A 166 9.34 -3.21 2.80
CA ILE A 166 8.10 -3.77 3.36
C ILE A 166 7.96 -3.38 4.83
N GLY A 167 9.03 -3.51 5.62
CA GLY A 167 9.03 -3.15 7.04
C GLY A 167 8.77 -1.65 7.27
N ILE A 168 9.26 -0.77 6.40
CA ILE A 168 8.97 0.68 6.47
C ILE A 168 7.49 0.94 6.19
N CYS A 169 6.93 0.34 5.14
CA CYS A 169 5.50 0.47 4.82
C CYS A 169 4.61 0.02 5.98
N GLU A 170 4.92 -1.14 6.56
CA GLU A 170 4.17 -1.71 7.67
C GLU A 170 4.22 -0.80 8.91
N ARG A 171 5.40 -0.29 9.30
CA ARG A 171 5.53 0.68 10.40
C ARG A 171 4.76 1.97 10.14
N CYS A 172 4.74 2.45 8.89
CA CYS A 172 4.00 3.66 8.53
C CYS A 172 2.48 3.43 8.54
N ALA A 173 2.00 2.24 8.18
CA ALA A 173 0.60 1.87 8.26
C ALA A 173 0.14 1.63 9.72
N ASP A 174 0.98 1.00 10.54
CA ASP A 174 0.74 0.80 11.98
C ASP A 174 0.51 2.13 12.72
N ARG A 175 1.32 3.15 12.41
CA ARG A 175 1.24 4.48 13.05
C ARG A 175 0.08 5.33 12.54
N CYS A 176 -0.50 4.99 11.39
CA CYS A 176 -1.46 5.81 10.70
C CYS A 176 -2.43 4.93 9.92
N ALA A 177 -3.63 4.72 10.48
CA ALA A 177 -4.67 3.95 9.81
C ALA A 177 -4.97 4.49 8.40
N SER A 178 -5.17 3.56 7.47
CA SER A 178 -5.46 3.82 6.06
C SER A 178 -4.45 4.76 5.41
N ASN A 179 -3.16 4.49 5.64
CA ASN A 179 -2.06 5.20 5.02
C ASN A 179 -1.89 4.78 3.56
N TYR A 180 -2.69 5.38 2.68
CA TYR A 180 -2.64 5.12 1.24
C TYR A 180 -1.23 5.23 0.64
N HIS A 181 -0.41 6.19 1.10
CA HIS A 181 0.94 6.38 0.57
C HIS A 181 1.89 5.21 0.91
N ALA A 182 1.79 4.68 2.13
CA ALA A 182 2.57 3.50 2.53
C ALA A 182 2.14 2.26 1.72
N TRP A 183 0.84 2.02 1.57
CA TRP A 183 0.32 0.89 0.79
C TRP A 183 0.63 1.02 -0.70
N SER A 184 0.54 2.23 -1.28
CA SER A 184 0.94 2.50 -2.66
C SER A 184 2.44 2.28 -2.88
N HIS A 185 3.29 2.65 -1.91
CA HIS A 185 4.71 2.30 -1.98
C HIS A 185 4.94 0.80 -1.86
N ARG A 186 4.19 0.09 -1.02
CA ARG A 186 4.25 -1.37 -0.88
C ARG A 186 3.83 -2.09 -2.17
N GLN A 187 2.84 -1.58 -2.90
CA GLN A 187 2.48 -2.06 -4.25
C GLN A 187 3.65 -1.91 -5.22
N TRP A 188 4.32 -0.76 -5.21
CA TRP A 188 5.52 -0.55 -6.01
C TRP A 188 6.64 -1.53 -5.64
N VAL A 189 6.84 -1.83 -4.35
CA VAL A 189 7.80 -2.86 -3.91
C VAL A 189 7.45 -4.22 -4.50
N LEU A 190 6.21 -4.69 -4.36
CA LEU A 190 5.78 -5.99 -4.89
C LEU A 190 5.95 -6.09 -6.42
N GLN A 191 5.69 -5.00 -7.15
CA GLN A 191 5.90 -4.94 -8.61
C GLN A 191 7.37 -5.10 -9.02
N ASN A 192 8.31 -4.70 -8.17
CA ASN A 192 9.74 -4.78 -8.46
C ASN A 192 10.42 -6.00 -7.82
N ALA A 193 9.77 -6.65 -6.84
CA ALA A 193 10.28 -7.79 -6.09
C ALA A 193 9.23 -8.89 -5.97
N SER A 194 8.83 -9.47 -7.11
CA SER A 194 7.81 -10.52 -7.19
C SER A 194 8.17 -11.79 -6.40
N ASN A 195 9.47 -12.02 -6.16
CA ASN A 195 9.97 -13.09 -5.29
C ASN A 195 9.49 -12.97 -3.83
N LEU A 196 8.94 -11.82 -3.41
CA LEU A 196 8.39 -11.60 -2.07
C LEU A 196 6.89 -11.90 -1.98
N LEU A 197 6.26 -12.38 -3.05
CA LEU A 197 4.83 -12.61 -3.10
C LEU A 197 4.33 -13.56 -2.01
N SER A 198 5.03 -14.67 -1.76
CA SER A 198 4.69 -15.63 -0.69
C SER A 198 4.68 -14.96 0.69
N LEU A 199 5.68 -14.12 0.95
CA LEU A 199 5.77 -13.34 2.19
C LEU A 199 4.63 -12.33 2.29
N GLU A 200 4.30 -11.64 1.21
CA GLU A 200 3.24 -10.63 1.19
C GLU A 200 1.85 -11.24 1.35
N ILE A 201 1.62 -12.46 0.86
CA ILE A 201 0.39 -13.22 1.13
C ILE A 201 0.23 -13.41 2.65
N ILE A 202 1.29 -13.80 3.37
CA ILE A 202 1.22 -14.02 4.82
C ILE A 202 1.13 -12.69 5.60
N ARG A 203 1.93 -11.70 5.22
CA ARG A 203 2.01 -10.42 5.95
C ARG A 203 0.75 -9.56 5.81
N SER A 204 0.17 -9.50 4.60
CA SER A 204 -1.05 -8.72 4.35
C SER A 204 -2.23 -9.26 5.16
N GLU A 205 -2.36 -10.59 5.20
CA GLU A 205 -3.36 -11.31 6.00
C GLU A 205 -3.19 -11.01 7.51
N LYS A 206 -1.96 -11.17 8.03
CA LYS A 206 -1.66 -10.87 9.44
C LYS A 206 -1.97 -9.42 9.80
N PHE A 207 -1.68 -8.49 8.89
CA PHE A 207 -1.99 -7.08 9.09
C PHE A 207 -3.50 -6.84 9.16
N MET A 208 -4.29 -7.43 8.25
CA MET A 208 -5.76 -7.33 8.27
C MET A 208 -6.37 -7.88 9.56
N ARG A 209 -5.80 -8.96 10.12
CA ARG A 209 -6.24 -9.50 11.43
C ARG A 209 -6.09 -8.48 12.56
N LYS A 210 -5.02 -7.70 12.55
CA LYS A 210 -4.71 -6.68 13.56
C LYS A 210 -5.43 -5.36 13.31
N HIS A 211 -5.67 -4.99 12.04
CA HIS A 211 -6.19 -3.70 11.61
C HIS A 211 -7.53 -3.83 10.87
N ILE A 212 -8.54 -4.33 11.56
CA ILE A 212 -9.86 -4.71 11.02
C ILE A 212 -10.67 -3.59 10.34
N SER A 213 -10.23 -2.33 10.45
CA SER A 213 -10.88 -1.15 9.85
C SER A 213 -9.96 -0.40 8.88
N ASP A 214 -8.80 -0.98 8.51
CA ASP A 214 -7.89 -0.37 7.54
C ASP A 214 -8.25 -0.80 6.11
N TYR A 215 -9.06 0.02 5.44
CA TYR A 215 -9.47 -0.19 4.04
C TYR A 215 -8.29 -0.30 3.06
N SER A 216 -7.18 0.39 3.33
CA SER A 216 -6.01 0.34 2.45
C SER A 216 -5.30 -1.02 2.54
N SER A 217 -5.32 -1.67 3.70
CA SER A 217 -4.80 -3.04 3.87
C SER A 217 -5.64 -4.08 3.12
N TYR A 218 -6.96 -4.01 3.20
CA TYR A 218 -7.89 -4.87 2.44
C TYR A 218 -7.70 -4.68 0.93
N HIS A 219 -7.57 -3.44 0.47
CA HIS A 219 -7.29 -3.17 -0.93
C HIS A 219 -5.93 -3.72 -1.37
N TYR A 220 -4.89 -3.58 -0.54
CA TYR A 220 -3.58 -4.15 -0.82
C TYR A 220 -3.63 -5.68 -0.93
N ARG A 221 -4.36 -6.35 -0.03
CA ARG A 221 -4.58 -7.80 -0.08
C ARG A 221 -5.20 -8.26 -1.39
N GLN A 222 -6.22 -7.54 -1.88
CA GLN A 222 -6.85 -7.83 -3.18
C GLN A 222 -5.82 -7.76 -4.32
N LEU A 223 -4.93 -6.76 -4.29
CA LEU A 223 -3.86 -6.63 -5.29
C LEU A 223 -2.79 -7.72 -5.18
N VAL A 224 -2.49 -8.19 -3.97
CA VAL A 224 -1.58 -9.34 -3.75
C VAL A 224 -2.15 -10.59 -4.42
N ILE A 225 -3.43 -10.92 -4.19
CA ILE A 225 -4.09 -12.07 -4.80
C ILE A 225 -4.13 -11.92 -6.33
N LEU A 226 -4.47 -10.72 -6.82
CA LEU A 226 -4.49 -10.45 -8.26
C LEU A 226 -3.09 -10.56 -8.89
N HIS A 227 -2.05 -10.10 -8.19
CA HIS A 227 -0.67 -10.22 -8.66
C HIS A 227 -0.23 -11.69 -8.69
N ALA A 228 -0.59 -12.49 -7.67
CA ALA A 228 -0.34 -13.92 -7.65
C ALA A 228 -0.97 -14.62 -8.85
N TYR A 229 -2.26 -14.36 -9.09
CA TYR A 229 -2.96 -14.91 -10.23
C TYR A 229 -2.29 -14.53 -11.56
N ARG A 230 -1.98 -13.24 -11.76
CA ARG A 230 -1.38 -12.75 -13.00
C ARG A 230 -0.03 -13.37 -13.31
N SER A 231 0.78 -13.59 -12.27
CA SER A 231 2.10 -14.20 -12.37
C SER A 231 2.08 -15.73 -12.42
N CYS A 232 0.91 -16.36 -12.56
CA CYS A 232 0.71 -17.81 -12.45
C CYS A 232 1.30 -18.40 -11.16
N TYR A 233 1.33 -17.62 -10.08
CA TYR A 233 1.89 -18.07 -8.82
C TYR A 233 0.91 -19.00 -8.10
N TYR A 234 1.45 -20.06 -7.49
CA TYR A 234 0.75 -20.94 -6.57
C TYR A 234 1.75 -21.57 -5.59
N ASP A 235 1.28 -21.94 -4.40
CA ASP A 235 2.02 -22.80 -3.48
C ASP A 235 1.54 -24.25 -3.65
N SER A 236 2.47 -25.16 -3.96
CA SER A 236 2.14 -26.57 -4.25
C SER A 236 1.60 -27.33 -3.04
N ASN A 237 1.90 -26.92 -1.81
CA ASN A 237 1.36 -27.57 -0.60
C ASN A 237 -0.10 -27.17 -0.40
N ASP A 238 -0.41 -25.88 -0.52
CA ASP A 238 -1.77 -25.37 -0.38
C ASP A 238 -2.71 -25.90 -1.47
N LEU A 239 -2.17 -26.14 -2.67
CA LEU A 239 -2.91 -26.69 -3.81
C LEU A 239 -3.44 -28.11 -3.57
N GLN A 240 -2.81 -28.89 -2.68
CA GLN A 240 -3.29 -30.25 -2.36
C GLN A 240 -4.56 -30.23 -1.50
N HIS A 241 -4.71 -29.22 -0.65
CA HIS A 241 -5.78 -29.16 0.32
C HIS A 241 -7.00 -28.40 -0.20
N LEU A 242 -6.80 -27.16 -0.69
CA LEU A 242 -7.86 -26.26 -1.16
C LEU A 242 -9.09 -26.22 -0.24
N SER A 243 -8.88 -26.31 1.08
CA SER A 243 -9.94 -26.49 2.08
C SER A 243 -10.98 -25.37 2.04
N HIS A 244 -10.54 -24.12 1.89
CA HIS A 244 -11.43 -22.97 1.88
C HIS A 244 -12.26 -22.89 0.61
N LEU A 245 -11.68 -23.23 -0.53
CA LEU A 245 -12.43 -23.31 -1.78
C LEU A 245 -13.45 -24.45 -1.75
N LYS A 246 -13.09 -25.62 -1.19
CA LYS A 246 -14.02 -26.74 -0.99
C LYS A 246 -15.19 -26.35 -0.08
N GLU A 247 -14.91 -25.75 1.07
CA GLU A 247 -15.93 -25.23 1.99
C GLU A 247 -16.89 -24.24 1.29
N LEU A 248 -16.35 -23.33 0.47
CA LEU A 248 -17.15 -22.37 -0.30
C LEU A 248 -18.05 -23.06 -1.33
N LEU A 249 -17.52 -24.05 -2.07
CA LEU A 249 -18.30 -24.79 -3.05
C LEU A 249 -19.40 -25.62 -2.40
N THR A 250 -19.10 -26.31 -1.29
CA THR A 250 -20.11 -27.03 -0.51
C THR A 250 -21.18 -26.08 0.02
N TYR A 251 -20.84 -24.85 0.41
CA TYR A 251 -21.82 -23.85 0.83
C TYR A 251 -22.81 -23.49 -0.29
N TYR A 252 -22.34 -23.31 -1.53
CA TYR A 252 -23.22 -22.93 -2.65
C TYR A 252 -23.94 -24.11 -3.31
N LEU A 253 -23.25 -25.25 -3.50
CA LEU A 253 -23.72 -26.37 -4.31
C LEU A 253 -24.24 -27.55 -3.50
N VAL A 254 -23.93 -27.61 -2.19
CA VAL A 254 -24.24 -28.77 -1.34
C VAL A 254 -23.64 -30.07 -1.93
N THR A 255 -22.42 -29.96 -2.47
CA THR A 255 -21.67 -31.08 -3.05
C THR A 255 -20.44 -31.42 -2.21
N ASP A 256 -20.09 -32.71 -2.21
CA ASP A 256 -18.92 -33.23 -1.52
C ASP A 256 -17.74 -33.30 -2.51
N ILE A 257 -16.80 -32.37 -2.38
CA ILE A 257 -15.68 -32.17 -3.32
C ILE A 257 -14.36 -32.48 -2.62
N HIS A 258 -13.61 -33.44 -3.15
CA HIS A 258 -12.39 -33.96 -2.51
C HIS A 258 -11.12 -33.60 -3.26
N THR A 259 -11.18 -33.44 -4.58
CA THR A 259 -9.98 -33.28 -5.41
C THR A 259 -9.95 -31.94 -6.17
N PRO A 260 -8.75 -31.40 -6.49
CA PRO A 260 -8.62 -30.22 -7.35
C PRO A 260 -9.29 -30.39 -8.73
N SER A 261 -9.26 -31.60 -9.29
CA SER A 261 -9.89 -31.91 -10.58
C SER A 261 -11.42 -31.84 -10.52
N GLU A 262 -12.04 -32.22 -9.40
CA GLU A 262 -13.49 -32.06 -9.20
C GLU A 262 -13.87 -30.57 -9.10
N ILE A 263 -13.06 -29.76 -8.40
CA ILE A 263 -13.25 -28.30 -8.34
C ILE A 263 -13.26 -27.71 -9.75
N LEU A 264 -12.26 -28.06 -10.58
CA LEU A 264 -12.18 -27.57 -11.96
C LEU A 264 -13.38 -28.00 -12.80
N LYS A 265 -13.88 -29.23 -12.65
CA LYS A 265 -15.07 -29.69 -13.39
C LYS A 265 -16.32 -28.90 -13.03
N VAL A 266 -16.46 -28.51 -11.76
CA VAL A 266 -17.61 -27.77 -11.23
C VAL A 266 -17.55 -26.30 -11.63
N MET A 267 -16.38 -25.66 -11.46
CA MET A 267 -16.18 -24.24 -11.73
C MET A 267 -16.01 -23.96 -13.23
N LEU A 268 -15.20 -24.77 -13.91
CA LEU A 268 -14.81 -24.58 -15.31
C LEU A 268 -15.21 -25.79 -16.19
N PRO A 269 -16.51 -26.14 -16.30
CA PRO A 269 -16.94 -27.30 -17.08
C PRO A 269 -16.55 -27.15 -18.56
N GLY A 270 -15.91 -28.19 -19.11
CA GLY A 270 -15.50 -28.23 -20.51
C GLY A 270 -14.25 -27.39 -20.84
N ILE A 271 -13.50 -26.94 -19.84
CA ILE A 271 -12.27 -26.17 -20.06
C ILE A 271 -11.22 -26.96 -20.84
N ASP A 272 -10.58 -26.30 -21.81
CA ASP A 272 -9.45 -26.88 -22.52
C ASP A 272 -8.15 -26.72 -21.71
N HIS A 273 -7.80 -27.78 -20.98
CA HIS A 273 -6.57 -27.84 -20.17
C HIS A 273 -5.30 -27.58 -20.99
N THR A 274 -5.27 -27.97 -22.26
CA THR A 274 -4.08 -27.82 -23.11
C THR A 274 -3.89 -26.37 -23.53
N THR A 275 -4.98 -25.68 -23.88
CA THR A 275 -4.94 -24.27 -24.28
C THR A 275 -4.68 -23.35 -23.08
N VAL A 276 -5.28 -23.62 -21.91
CA VAL A 276 -5.12 -22.77 -20.72
C VAL A 276 -3.76 -22.96 -20.02
N GLY A 277 -3.27 -24.20 -20.00
CA GLY A 277 -2.02 -24.57 -19.33
C GLY A 277 -2.17 -24.85 -17.82
N GLU A 278 -1.37 -25.79 -17.33
CA GLU A 278 -1.43 -26.29 -15.95
C GLU A 278 -1.14 -25.21 -14.91
N ASP A 279 -0.10 -24.40 -15.11
CA ASP A 279 0.28 -23.34 -14.16
C ASP A 279 -0.83 -22.29 -13.97
N ARG A 280 -1.55 -21.97 -15.04
CA ARG A 280 -2.68 -21.04 -14.99
C ARG A 280 -3.86 -21.62 -14.20
N LEU A 281 -4.17 -22.89 -14.41
CA LEU A 281 -5.23 -23.59 -13.67
C LEU A 281 -4.86 -23.77 -12.18
N ASN A 282 -3.61 -24.12 -11.89
CA ASN A 282 -3.11 -24.22 -10.52
C ASN A 282 -3.16 -22.87 -9.81
N SER A 283 -2.74 -21.81 -10.49
CA SER A 283 -2.83 -20.44 -9.96
C SER A 283 -4.29 -19.97 -9.77
N PHE A 284 -5.19 -20.34 -10.68
CA PHE A 284 -6.64 -20.09 -10.52
C PHE A 284 -7.18 -20.74 -9.25
N LEU A 285 -6.93 -22.04 -9.06
CA LEU A 285 -7.38 -22.77 -7.87
C LEU A 285 -6.79 -22.19 -6.58
N TYR A 286 -5.47 -21.94 -6.58
CA TYR A 286 -4.78 -21.36 -5.44
C TYR A 286 -5.33 -19.98 -5.07
N CYS A 287 -5.49 -19.08 -6.03
CA CYS A 287 -5.98 -17.72 -5.77
C CYS A 287 -7.46 -17.70 -5.38
N CYS A 288 -8.29 -18.58 -5.96
CA CYS A 288 -9.69 -18.75 -5.52
C CYS A 288 -9.75 -19.28 -4.08
N ASN A 289 -8.85 -20.18 -3.68
CA ASN A 289 -8.74 -20.64 -2.30
C ASN A 289 -8.31 -19.52 -1.34
N LEU A 290 -7.38 -18.65 -1.72
CA LEU A 290 -7.02 -17.46 -0.94
C LEU A 290 -8.20 -16.48 -0.81
N ALA A 291 -8.94 -16.24 -1.89
CA ALA A 291 -10.13 -15.38 -1.87
C ALA A 291 -11.24 -15.97 -0.98
N ALA A 292 -11.48 -17.29 -1.06
CA ALA A 292 -12.43 -18.00 -0.20
C ALA A 292 -12.02 -17.95 1.28
N TYR A 293 -10.72 -18.11 1.56
CA TYR A 293 -10.18 -17.92 2.91
C TYR A 293 -10.45 -16.50 3.44
N ASP A 294 -10.18 -15.47 2.63
CA ASP A 294 -10.40 -14.07 3.02
C ASP A 294 -11.91 -13.77 3.25
N MET A 295 -12.82 -14.41 2.48
CA MET A 295 -14.27 -14.33 2.74
C MET A 295 -14.64 -14.90 4.11
N ARG A 296 -14.14 -16.11 4.42
CA ARG A 296 -14.35 -16.74 5.73
C ARG A 296 -13.73 -15.92 6.87
N LEU A 297 -12.54 -15.36 6.65
CA LEU A 297 -11.89 -14.46 7.61
C LEU A 297 -12.77 -13.25 7.93
N CYS A 298 -13.40 -12.63 6.92
CA CYS A 298 -14.35 -11.54 7.13
C CYS A 298 -15.55 -11.98 7.98
N ASP A 299 -16.09 -13.18 7.76
CA ASP A 299 -17.19 -13.70 8.58
C ASP A 299 -16.77 -13.96 10.04
N ASP A 300 -15.58 -14.52 10.25
CA ASP A 300 -15.02 -14.76 11.58
C ASP A 300 -14.75 -13.42 12.31
N GLN A 301 -14.20 -12.43 11.60
CA GLN A 301 -14.01 -11.08 12.13
C GLN A 301 -15.34 -10.38 12.44
N LYS A 302 -16.36 -10.55 11.59
CA LYS A 302 -17.72 -10.03 11.82
C LYS A 302 -18.33 -10.63 13.08
N LYS A 303 -18.21 -11.96 13.28
CA LYS A 303 -18.69 -12.64 14.50
C LYS A 303 -17.97 -12.13 15.76
N MET A 304 -16.67 -11.85 15.67
CA MET A 304 -15.86 -11.45 16.82
C MET A 304 -15.98 -9.94 17.16
N TYR A 305 -16.08 -9.08 16.15
CA TYR A 305 -15.96 -7.61 16.31
C TYR A 305 -17.18 -6.82 15.87
N GLY A 306 -18.27 -7.51 15.48
CA GLY A 306 -19.50 -6.92 14.97
C GLY A 306 -19.44 -6.55 13.50
N GLU A 307 -20.57 -6.06 12.97
CA GLU A 307 -20.68 -5.67 11.57
C GLU A 307 -19.80 -4.46 11.24
N ARG A 308 -19.09 -4.54 10.10
CA ARG A 308 -18.31 -3.44 9.55
C ARG A 308 -18.39 -3.45 8.04
N GLU A 309 -18.39 -2.26 7.46
CA GLU A 309 -18.39 -2.08 6.01
C GLU A 309 -17.11 -2.66 5.36
N SER A 310 -15.96 -2.58 6.04
CA SER A 310 -14.69 -3.16 5.55
C SER A 310 -14.78 -4.67 5.27
N PHE A 311 -15.43 -5.43 6.16
CA PHE A 311 -15.59 -6.88 5.99
C PHE A 311 -16.47 -7.20 4.79
N GLU A 312 -17.62 -6.53 4.68
CA GLU A 312 -18.57 -6.75 3.59
C GLU A 312 -17.99 -6.35 2.24
N LEU A 313 -17.30 -5.21 2.16
CA LEU A 313 -16.64 -4.77 0.94
C LEU A 313 -15.52 -5.74 0.51
N HIS A 314 -14.73 -6.25 1.46
CA HIS A 314 -13.68 -7.19 1.13
C HIS A 314 -14.23 -8.55 0.68
N ARG A 315 -15.22 -9.10 1.41
CA ARG A 315 -15.93 -10.34 1.01
C ARG A 315 -16.45 -10.24 -0.42
N ARG A 316 -17.13 -9.13 -0.74
CA ARG A 316 -17.65 -8.83 -2.09
C ARG A 316 -16.56 -8.82 -3.16
N VAL A 317 -15.42 -8.20 -2.89
CA VAL A 317 -14.32 -8.15 -3.86
C VAL A 317 -13.68 -9.53 -4.04
N CYS A 318 -13.54 -10.33 -2.99
CA CYS A 318 -13.06 -11.71 -3.08
C CYS A 318 -14.01 -12.58 -3.91
N LEU A 319 -15.33 -12.49 -3.68
CA LEU A 319 -16.32 -13.18 -4.49
C LEU A 319 -16.28 -12.74 -5.95
N LYS A 320 -16.20 -11.42 -6.18
CA LYS A 320 -16.06 -10.86 -7.53
C LYS A 320 -14.81 -11.39 -8.24
N PHE A 321 -13.68 -11.48 -7.53
CA PHE A 321 -12.45 -12.04 -8.09
C PHE A 321 -12.67 -13.47 -8.58
N ILE A 322 -13.29 -14.33 -7.77
CA ILE A 322 -13.57 -15.73 -8.12
C ILE A 322 -14.44 -15.79 -9.38
N ILE A 323 -15.58 -15.09 -9.40
CA ILE A 323 -16.53 -15.10 -10.52
C ILE A 323 -15.90 -14.51 -11.78
N GLU A 324 -15.15 -13.41 -11.68
CA GLU A 324 -14.49 -12.82 -12.84
C GLU A 324 -13.46 -13.76 -13.44
N GLN A 325 -12.60 -14.40 -12.63
CA GLN A 325 -11.59 -15.30 -13.17
C GLN A 325 -12.21 -16.57 -13.76
N ASP A 326 -13.30 -17.05 -13.17
CA ASP A 326 -14.09 -18.17 -13.67
C ASP A 326 -14.65 -17.87 -15.07
N VAL A 327 -15.39 -16.76 -15.21
CA VAL A 327 -15.95 -16.30 -16.48
C VAL A 327 -14.86 -15.99 -17.51
N TYR A 328 -13.74 -15.38 -17.11
CA TYR A 328 -12.59 -15.13 -17.99
C TYR A 328 -12.08 -16.42 -18.63
N LEU A 329 -11.93 -17.49 -17.86
CA LEU A 329 -11.46 -18.79 -18.36
C LEU A 329 -12.51 -19.49 -19.22
N LEU A 330 -13.78 -19.47 -18.81
CA LEU A 330 -14.90 -20.06 -19.57
C LEU A 330 -15.12 -19.40 -20.95
N THR A 331 -14.80 -18.12 -21.06
CA THR A 331 -14.90 -17.35 -22.32
C THR A 331 -13.63 -17.41 -23.18
N GLY A 332 -12.59 -18.15 -22.75
CA GLY A 332 -11.36 -18.34 -23.50
C GLY A 332 -10.39 -17.15 -23.46
N HIS A 333 -10.61 -16.17 -22.58
CA HIS A 333 -9.72 -15.03 -22.38
C HIS A 333 -8.55 -15.45 -21.47
N ILE A 334 -7.53 -16.09 -22.05
CA ILE A 334 -6.33 -16.49 -21.32
C ILE A 334 -5.38 -15.29 -21.23
N GLN A 335 -5.39 -14.57 -20.10
CA GLN A 335 -4.37 -13.54 -19.85
C GLN A 335 -3.03 -14.20 -19.50
N GLY A 336 -2.15 -14.36 -20.50
CA GLY A 336 -0.71 -14.48 -20.29
C GLY A 336 -0.08 -13.09 -20.39
N GLU A 337 0.66 -12.68 -19.36
CA GLU A 337 1.47 -11.45 -19.29
C GLU A 337 0.73 -10.11 -19.39
N TYR A 338 0.51 -9.46 -18.24
CA TYR A 338 0.13 -8.05 -18.23
C TYR A 338 1.37 -7.15 -18.23
N LEU A 339 1.80 -6.75 -19.42
CA LEU A 339 2.52 -5.48 -19.62
C LEU A 339 1.51 -4.33 -19.57
N SER A 340 1.29 -3.72 -18.39
CA SER A 340 0.53 -2.46 -18.23
C SER A 340 -0.94 -2.51 -18.69
N PRO A 341 -1.83 -1.53 -18.38
CA PRO A 341 -3.26 -1.60 -18.68
C PRO A 341 -3.52 -2.02 -20.14
N THR A 342 -3.99 -3.25 -20.36
CA THR A 342 -4.61 -3.67 -21.60
C THR A 342 -5.57 -2.56 -22.02
N ALA A 343 -5.41 -2.12 -23.27
CA ALA A 343 -6.13 -1.01 -23.87
C ALA A 343 -7.57 -0.93 -23.32
N PRO A 344 -8.05 0.25 -22.88
CA PRO A 344 -9.38 0.42 -22.29
C PRO A 344 -10.50 -0.32 -23.04
N LYS A 345 -10.35 -0.47 -24.36
CA LYS A 345 -11.21 -1.25 -25.26
C LYS A 345 -11.36 -2.74 -24.87
N ARG A 346 -10.28 -3.46 -24.53
CA ARG A 346 -10.36 -4.89 -24.15
C ARG A 346 -11.07 -5.08 -22.81
N GLN A 347 -10.80 -4.20 -21.84
CA GLN A 347 -11.53 -4.23 -20.58
C GLN A 347 -13.01 -3.87 -20.77
N GLN A 348 -13.32 -2.90 -21.64
CA GLN A 348 -14.69 -2.55 -21.99
C GLN A 348 -15.42 -3.71 -22.67
N GLN A 349 -14.74 -4.42 -23.60
CA GLN A 349 -15.29 -5.59 -24.26
C GLN A 349 -15.60 -6.70 -23.25
N PHE A 350 -14.64 -7.07 -22.39
CA PHE A 350 -14.91 -8.06 -21.35
C PHE A 350 -16.06 -7.63 -20.43
N ASN A 351 -16.10 -6.36 -20.01
CA ASN A 351 -17.20 -5.88 -19.15
C ASN A 351 -18.58 -5.98 -19.84
N GLN A 352 -18.64 -5.88 -21.17
CA GLN A 352 -19.87 -6.10 -21.93
C GLN A 352 -20.23 -7.59 -21.97
N GLU A 353 -19.27 -8.45 -22.32
CA GLU A 353 -19.43 -9.90 -22.35
C GLU A 353 -19.83 -10.46 -20.98
N PHE A 354 -19.17 -10.01 -19.91
CA PHE A 354 -19.45 -10.38 -18.53
C PHE A 354 -20.91 -10.06 -18.15
N ARG A 355 -21.43 -8.89 -18.52
CA ARG A 355 -22.84 -8.52 -18.25
C ARG A 355 -23.86 -9.32 -19.06
N GLN A 356 -23.44 -9.89 -20.19
CA GLN A 356 -24.28 -10.69 -21.09
C GLN A 356 -24.04 -12.20 -20.91
N PHE A 357 -23.16 -12.58 -19.99
CA PHE A 357 -22.78 -13.96 -19.77
C PHE A 357 -23.98 -14.76 -19.24
N ASN A 358 -24.18 -15.97 -19.77
CA ASN A 358 -25.27 -16.84 -19.34
C ASN A 358 -24.86 -17.61 -18.07
N TYR A 359 -24.92 -16.92 -16.92
CA TYR A 359 -24.56 -17.50 -15.62
C TYR A 359 -25.39 -18.74 -15.26
N ASP A 360 -26.65 -18.81 -15.70
CA ASP A 360 -27.55 -19.92 -15.38
C ASP A 360 -27.20 -21.22 -16.14
N ALA A 361 -26.34 -21.15 -17.16
CA ALA A 361 -25.82 -22.33 -17.86
C ALA A 361 -24.74 -23.10 -17.07
N TYR A 362 -24.19 -22.49 -16.02
CA TYR A 362 -23.08 -23.05 -15.23
C TYR A 362 -23.53 -23.26 -13.79
N GLU A 363 -23.50 -24.51 -13.33
CA GLU A 363 -24.09 -24.91 -12.05
C GLU A 363 -23.56 -24.09 -10.87
N PHE A 364 -22.24 -23.92 -10.79
CA PHE A 364 -21.58 -23.10 -9.76
C PHE A 364 -22.05 -21.65 -9.78
N LEU A 365 -21.96 -20.98 -10.93
CA LEU A 365 -22.33 -19.57 -11.05
C LEU A 365 -23.83 -19.34 -10.80
N ALA A 366 -24.69 -20.25 -11.26
CA ALA A 366 -26.12 -20.22 -10.99
C ALA A 366 -26.43 -20.36 -9.49
N ALA A 367 -25.71 -21.24 -8.78
CA ALA A 367 -25.87 -21.43 -7.34
C ALA A 367 -25.39 -20.21 -6.53
N VAL A 368 -24.28 -19.60 -6.93
CA VAL A 368 -23.78 -18.34 -6.35
C VAL A 368 -24.80 -17.22 -6.56
N LYS A 369 -25.32 -17.05 -7.78
CA LYS A 369 -26.33 -16.05 -8.13
C LYS A 369 -27.57 -16.15 -7.22
N ARG A 370 -28.14 -17.36 -7.08
CA ARG A 370 -29.29 -17.63 -6.20
C ARG A 370 -29.00 -17.34 -4.73
N SER A 371 -27.82 -17.71 -4.25
CA SER A 371 -27.47 -17.57 -2.82
C SER A 371 -27.21 -16.12 -2.44
N GLU A 372 -26.48 -15.36 -3.27
CA GLU A 372 -26.21 -13.94 -3.02
C GLU A 372 -27.48 -13.07 -3.16
N GLU A 373 -28.47 -13.52 -3.95
CA GLU A 373 -29.77 -12.85 -4.08
C GLU A 373 -30.51 -12.66 -2.75
N LEU A 374 -30.36 -13.66 -1.87
CA LEU A 374 -31.01 -13.74 -0.56
C LEU A 374 -30.45 -12.72 0.45
N LEU A 375 -29.32 -12.08 0.15
CA LEU A 375 -28.67 -11.09 1.03
C LEU A 375 -29.33 -9.69 0.97
N GLY A 376 -30.45 -9.56 0.25
CA GLY A 376 -31.32 -8.39 0.27
C GLY A 376 -31.08 -7.39 -0.88
N ALA A 377 -32.00 -6.43 -1.03
CA ALA A 377 -32.08 -5.57 -2.22
C ALA A 377 -30.81 -4.73 -2.49
N LYS A 378 -30.15 -4.21 -1.45
CA LYS A 378 -28.89 -3.46 -1.60
C LYS A 378 -27.77 -4.35 -2.15
N HIS A 379 -27.70 -5.60 -1.70
CA HIS A 379 -26.71 -6.55 -2.17
C HIS A 379 -27.02 -7.00 -3.61
N ARG A 380 -28.29 -7.28 -3.94
CA ARG A 380 -28.73 -7.56 -5.32
C ARG A 380 -28.30 -6.47 -6.31
N LYS A 381 -28.53 -5.20 -5.97
CA LYS A 381 -28.08 -4.07 -6.80
C LYS A 381 -26.57 -4.07 -7.00
N TRP A 382 -25.80 -4.42 -5.97
CA TRP A 382 -24.35 -4.56 -6.09
C TRP A 382 -23.98 -5.72 -7.02
N CYS A 383 -24.60 -6.91 -6.88
CA CYS A 383 -24.38 -8.05 -7.77
C CYS A 383 -24.70 -7.69 -9.23
N SER A 384 -25.80 -7.01 -9.51
CA SER A 384 -26.12 -6.60 -10.89
C SER A 384 -25.09 -5.63 -11.48
N LEU A 385 -24.59 -4.69 -10.67
CA LEU A 385 -23.60 -3.71 -11.12
C LEU A 385 -22.20 -4.30 -11.33
N PHE A 386 -21.78 -5.23 -10.46
CA PHE A 386 -20.38 -5.66 -10.37
C PHE A 386 -20.15 -7.14 -10.70
N LEU A 387 -21.18 -8.00 -10.65
CA LEU A 387 -21.14 -9.42 -10.99
C LEU A 387 -21.94 -9.77 -12.25
N GLY A 388 -22.64 -8.81 -12.87
CA GLY A 388 -23.41 -9.07 -14.09
C GLY A 388 -24.71 -9.87 -13.88
N PHE A 389 -25.06 -10.17 -12.62
CA PHE A 389 -26.26 -10.95 -12.31
C PHE A 389 -27.55 -10.17 -12.61
N GLN A 390 -28.40 -10.78 -13.44
CA GLN A 390 -29.74 -10.27 -13.73
C GLN A 390 -30.74 -10.98 -12.83
N TYR A 391 -31.53 -10.20 -12.10
CA TYR A 391 -32.59 -10.68 -11.21
C TYR A 391 -33.93 -10.19 -11.75
N ASP A 392 -34.97 -11.02 -11.66
CA ASP A 392 -36.32 -10.62 -12.07
C ASP A 392 -36.92 -9.67 -11.03
N GLU A 393 -37.26 -8.44 -11.45
CA GLU A 393 -37.82 -7.41 -10.55
C GLU A 393 -39.22 -7.77 -10.01
N ASN A 394 -39.89 -8.78 -10.60
CA ASN A 394 -41.30 -9.11 -10.34
C ASN A 394 -41.56 -10.09 -9.18
N GLU A 395 -40.55 -10.68 -8.54
CA GLU A 395 -40.77 -11.68 -7.47
C GLU A 395 -40.75 -11.14 -6.03
N THR A 396 -40.61 -9.83 -5.80
CA THR A 396 -40.15 -9.32 -4.48
C THR A 396 -41.04 -8.35 -3.70
N GLU A 397 -42.31 -8.15 -4.06
CA GLU A 397 -43.26 -7.42 -3.18
C GLU A 397 -44.07 -8.33 -2.22
N GLU A 398 -44.10 -9.66 -2.41
CA GLU A 398 -44.99 -10.55 -1.63
C GLU A 398 -44.30 -11.45 -0.58
N ARG A 399 -43.03 -11.23 -0.24
CA ARG A 399 -42.37 -11.97 0.85
C ARG A 399 -41.86 -11.04 1.94
N PHE A 400 -42.80 -10.52 2.73
CA PHE A 400 -42.57 -10.01 4.08
C PHE A 400 -43.43 -10.77 5.08
#